data_AF-A0A2V1DEK4-F1
#
_entry.id   AF-A0A2V1DEK4-F1
#
_cell.length_a   1.000
_cell.length_b   1.000
_cell.length_c   1.000
_cell.angle_alpha   90.00
_cell.angle_beta   90.00
_cell.angle_gamma   90.00
#
_symmetry.space_group_name_H-M   'P 1'
#
loop_
_entity.id
_entity.type
_entity.pdbx_description
1 polymer ?
#
loop_
_entity_poly.entity_id
_entity_poly.type
_entity_poly.pdbx_seq_one_letter_code
_entity_poly.pdbx_strand_id
1 'polypeptide(L)'
;METPSETPADPRFQTNDALATKPTPKSQLSKGMEHMRFAVTADPIARTTTTSPPTTTTPLPESDAYGVPASIAPIRHAPHRSHSPSNNQKRTDPFAFGSRYLEEGDDIFEFNAWDHVQVDETYREFSEQQYSKQRSEPVNDFDRKRFNDNPEKWWNLFYKNNKTNFFKNRKWLAQEFPVLDEVAREGAAPAVVLEVGAGAGNSAFPILQKSRNKGLKIHACDFSKKAVELIRGHELYDPEHIQADVWDVASSPESENGGLPPGLQEGSVDVVLMIFIFSALNPRQWDQAVRNIWRVLKPGGQVLFRDYGRGDLAQVRFKKGRYMEENFYVRGDGTRVYFFEREELEEIWGGVKREEETPSKEGVAAATTTTAEQEDNNPTIEEKTAQLSVDDNSNTEEESQNKSPRPAFEVVHFGVDRRMLVNRQRRLKMYRCWMQAVFRKPGDQSNNQSEVPTSTLRQEKKTAEGDAEAEAE
;
A
#
# COMPACT_ATOMS: atom_id res chain seq x y z
N MET A 1 -9.66 -13.95 46.72
CA MET A 1 -9.47 -14.02 45.26
C MET A 1 -9.75 -12.63 44.73
N GLU A 2 -8.70 -11.82 44.65
CA GLU A 2 -8.79 -10.44 44.17
C GLU A 2 -8.81 -10.43 42.64
N THR A 3 -9.78 -9.71 42.10
CA THR A 3 -9.85 -9.29 40.70
C THR A 3 -8.62 -8.45 40.34
N PRO A 4 -7.97 -8.63 39.18
CA PRO A 4 -6.87 -7.76 38.79
C PRO A 4 -7.42 -6.36 38.56
N SER A 5 -6.94 -5.40 39.36
CA SER A 5 -7.21 -3.97 39.17
C SER A 5 -6.64 -3.52 37.84
N GLU A 6 -7.47 -2.96 36.95
CA GLU A 6 -7.00 -2.18 35.81
C GLU A 6 -6.08 -1.06 36.33
N THR A 7 -4.78 -1.21 36.08
CA THR A 7 -3.78 -0.21 36.44
C THR A 7 -3.83 0.90 35.39
N PRO A 8 -3.86 2.19 35.77
CA PRO A 8 -4.07 3.27 34.82
C PRO A 8 -2.96 3.33 33.77
N ALA A 9 -3.35 3.62 32.52
CA ALA A 9 -2.42 3.84 31.42
C ALA A 9 -1.39 4.92 31.79
N ASP A 10 -0.13 4.72 31.36
CA ASP A 10 0.97 5.66 31.57
C ASP A 10 0.53 7.10 31.23
N PRO A 11 0.56 8.04 32.19
CA PRO A 11 0.06 9.40 32.00
C PRO A 11 0.76 10.16 30.87
N ARG A 12 1.92 9.69 30.39
CA ARG A 12 2.63 10.27 29.23
C ARG A 12 1.88 10.14 27.89
N PHE A 13 0.92 9.22 27.78
CA PHE A 13 0.20 8.93 26.52
C PHE A 13 -1.32 9.18 26.59
N GLN A 14 -1.79 9.85 27.63
CA GLN A 14 -3.20 10.22 27.76
C GLN A 14 -3.48 11.52 26.99
N THR A 15 -4.12 11.42 25.82
CA THR A 15 -4.70 12.59 25.15
C THR A 15 -6.19 12.38 24.90
N ASN A 16 -6.98 13.41 25.21
CA ASN A 16 -8.42 13.44 25.00
C ASN A 16 -8.70 13.68 23.51
N ASP A 17 -9.09 12.63 22.77
CA ASP A 17 -9.61 12.71 21.39
C ASP A 17 -10.89 13.61 21.27
N ALA A 18 -11.38 14.19 22.37
CA ALA A 18 -12.64 14.92 22.47
C ALA A 18 -12.56 16.45 22.30
N LEU A 19 -11.38 17.06 22.06
CA LEU A 19 -11.23 18.53 22.03
C LEU A 19 -10.90 19.15 20.66
N ALA A 20 -11.33 18.52 19.56
CA ALA A 20 -11.36 19.16 18.24
C ALA A 20 -12.71 19.84 17.97
N THR A 21 -12.97 21.00 18.59
CA THR A 21 -14.22 21.78 18.40
C THR A 21 -14.15 22.84 17.30
N LYS A 22 -13.14 22.83 16.42
CA LYS A 22 -13.05 23.79 15.31
C LYS A 22 -13.61 23.20 14.01
N PRO A 23 -14.59 23.85 13.35
CA PRO A 23 -15.10 23.39 12.07
C PRO A 23 -13.99 23.42 11.01
N THR A 24 -13.72 22.26 10.43
CA THR A 24 -12.69 22.07 9.41
C THR A 24 -13.14 22.72 8.09
N PRO A 25 -12.33 23.59 7.47
CA PRO A 25 -12.63 24.04 6.11
C PRO A 25 -12.57 22.82 5.17
N LYS A 26 -13.63 22.63 4.37
CA LYS A 26 -13.67 21.58 3.33
C LYS A 26 -12.54 21.84 2.34
N SER A 27 -11.41 21.14 2.48
CA SER A 27 -10.41 21.12 1.42
C SER A 27 -11.03 20.46 0.20
N GLN A 28 -11.13 21.21 -0.90
CA GLN A 28 -11.49 20.66 -2.20
C GLN A 28 -10.38 19.68 -2.60
N LEU A 29 -10.59 18.41 -2.29
CA LEU A 29 -9.83 17.34 -2.92
C LEU A 29 -10.11 17.37 -4.41
N SER A 30 -9.11 17.06 -5.23
CA SER A 30 -9.43 16.68 -6.60
C SER A 30 -10.34 15.43 -6.54
N LYS A 31 -11.41 15.40 -7.33
CA LYS A 31 -12.36 14.27 -7.39
C LYS A 31 -11.68 12.89 -7.52
N GLY A 32 -10.44 12.86 -8.01
CA GLY A 32 -9.62 11.64 -8.16
C GLY A 32 -9.13 11.02 -6.85
N MET A 33 -9.09 11.75 -5.72
CA MET A 33 -8.48 11.26 -4.46
C MET A 33 -9.48 11.01 -3.32
N GLU A 34 -10.75 11.41 -3.46
CA GLU A 34 -11.75 11.33 -2.37
C GLU A 34 -11.90 9.93 -1.75
N HIS A 35 -11.86 8.87 -2.56
CA HIS A 35 -11.94 7.48 -2.10
C HIS A 35 -10.72 6.99 -1.29
N MET A 36 -9.56 7.65 -1.37
CA MET A 36 -8.36 7.26 -0.63
C MET A 36 -8.51 7.54 0.87
N ARG A 37 -9.35 8.51 1.25
CA ARG A 37 -9.69 8.78 2.66
C ARG A 37 -10.42 7.61 3.32
N PHE A 38 -11.22 6.86 2.55
CA PHE A 38 -11.99 5.72 3.04
C PHE A 38 -11.19 4.41 3.01
N ALA A 39 -10.08 4.37 2.27
CA ALA A 39 -9.28 3.16 2.04
C ALA A 39 -8.39 2.77 3.25
N VAL A 40 -8.31 3.61 4.28
CA VAL A 40 -7.36 3.42 5.41
C VAL A 40 -8.07 3.17 6.74
N THR A 41 -9.41 3.07 6.77
CA THR A 41 -10.16 3.05 8.03
C THR A 41 -11.21 1.97 8.12
N ALA A 42 -11.09 1.17 9.17
CA ALA A 42 -12.25 0.71 9.91
C ALA A 42 -12.71 1.85 10.82
N ASP A 43 -13.94 2.31 10.65
CA ASP A 43 -14.53 3.24 11.63
C ASP A 43 -15.09 2.45 12.82
N PRO A 44 -14.91 2.94 14.07
CA PRO A 44 -15.56 2.39 15.24
C PRO A 44 -17.08 2.65 15.19
N ILE A 45 -17.81 1.73 15.83
CA ILE A 45 -19.26 1.68 15.93
C ILE A 45 -19.82 3.02 16.41
N ALA A 46 -20.63 3.68 15.58
CA ALA A 46 -21.59 4.64 16.09
C ALA A 46 -22.66 3.85 16.86
N ARG A 47 -22.74 4.04 18.19
CA ARG A 47 -23.89 3.61 18.98
C ARG A 47 -25.09 4.45 18.54
N THR A 48 -25.88 3.95 17.60
CA THR A 48 -27.18 4.53 17.27
C THR A 48 -28.20 4.02 18.27
N THR A 49 -28.71 4.91 19.12
CA THR A 49 -29.96 4.68 19.84
C THR A 49 -31.08 4.47 18.84
N THR A 50 -31.83 3.41 19.06
CA THR A 50 -32.95 2.91 18.27
C THR A 50 -34.07 3.94 18.14
N THR A 51 -34.39 4.31 16.90
CA THR A 51 -35.72 4.79 16.52
C THR A 51 -36.16 4.02 15.28
N SER A 52 -37.35 3.41 15.39
CA SER A 52 -37.95 2.50 14.41
C SER A 52 -38.07 3.12 13.00
N PRO A 53 -38.01 2.31 11.92
CA PRO A 53 -38.00 2.83 10.56
C PRO A 53 -39.41 3.23 10.08
N PRO A 54 -39.55 4.27 9.23
CA PRO A 54 -40.76 4.45 8.47
C PRO A 54 -40.81 3.43 7.33
N THR A 55 -41.95 2.75 7.21
CA THR A 55 -42.29 1.86 6.11
C THR A 55 -42.44 2.67 4.83
N THR A 56 -41.99 2.08 3.71
CA THR A 56 -42.13 2.53 2.30
C THR A 56 -41.00 3.40 1.75
N THR A 57 -39.99 2.76 1.17
CA THR A 57 -39.13 3.36 0.16
C THR A 57 -38.77 2.30 -0.88
N THR A 58 -39.20 2.51 -2.12
CA THR A 58 -38.59 1.88 -3.29
C THR A 58 -37.06 2.01 -3.18
N PRO A 59 -36.28 0.92 -3.31
CA PRO A 59 -34.84 1.02 -3.23
C PRO A 59 -34.34 1.96 -4.33
N LEU A 60 -33.52 2.95 -3.95
CA LEU A 60 -32.84 3.80 -4.92
C LEU A 60 -32.09 2.91 -5.93
N PRO A 61 -32.08 3.23 -7.23
CA PRO A 61 -31.32 2.46 -8.20
C PRO A 61 -29.83 2.50 -7.85
N GLU A 62 -29.13 1.39 -8.08
CA GLU A 62 -27.66 1.37 -7.98
C GLU A 62 -27.06 2.36 -8.99
N SER A 63 -25.92 2.97 -8.64
CA SER A 63 -25.27 3.94 -9.50
C SER A 63 -23.81 3.59 -9.80
N ASP A 64 -23.34 4.00 -10.98
CA ASP A 64 -22.00 3.69 -11.44
C ASP A 64 -20.94 4.22 -10.48
N ALA A 65 -20.03 3.34 -10.09
CA ALA A 65 -18.96 3.67 -9.16
C ALA A 65 -17.72 4.12 -9.93
N TYR A 66 -17.62 5.44 -10.14
CA TYR A 66 -16.46 6.05 -10.77
C TYR A 66 -16.14 5.46 -12.17
N GLY A 67 -17.16 5.13 -12.93
CA GLY A 67 -17.05 4.53 -14.27
C GLY A 67 -17.21 3.01 -14.30
N VAL A 68 -17.22 2.33 -13.14
CA VAL A 68 -17.64 0.93 -13.03
C VAL A 68 -19.17 0.86 -13.14
N PRO A 69 -19.73 0.15 -14.15
CA PRO A 69 -21.18 0.04 -14.32
C PRO A 69 -21.86 -0.61 -13.11
N ALA A 70 -22.97 -0.03 -12.67
CA ALA A 70 -23.80 -0.58 -11.60
C ALA A 70 -24.34 -1.98 -11.91
N SER A 71 -24.50 -2.32 -13.20
CA SER A 71 -24.95 -3.64 -13.66
C SER A 71 -23.99 -4.78 -13.32
N ILE A 72 -22.70 -4.50 -13.08
CA ILE A 72 -21.73 -5.55 -12.74
C ILE A 72 -21.95 -5.99 -11.28
N ALA A 73 -22.36 -7.24 -11.11
CA ALA A 73 -22.65 -7.83 -9.82
C ALA A 73 -21.39 -8.53 -9.25
N PRO A 74 -21.13 -8.44 -7.94
CA PRO A 74 -20.10 -9.25 -7.31
C PRO A 74 -20.50 -10.72 -7.31
N ILE A 75 -19.51 -11.62 -7.30
CA ILE A 75 -19.76 -13.04 -7.06
C ILE A 75 -20.29 -13.20 -5.62
N ARG A 76 -21.31 -14.04 -5.46
CA ARG A 76 -21.91 -14.38 -4.17
C ARG A 76 -21.71 -15.87 -3.90
N HIS A 77 -21.29 -16.21 -2.69
CA HIS A 77 -21.13 -17.60 -2.30
C HIS A 77 -22.47 -18.23 -1.91
N ALA A 78 -22.58 -19.55 -2.05
CA ALA A 78 -23.71 -20.29 -1.51
C ALA A 78 -23.81 -20.05 0.01
N PRO A 79 -25.03 -19.99 0.57
CA PRO A 79 -25.23 -19.79 2.00
C PRO A 79 -24.68 -21.00 2.75
N HIS A 80 -23.55 -20.84 3.45
CA HIS A 80 -22.86 -21.94 4.15
C HIS A 80 -22.83 -21.74 5.66
N ARG A 81 -23.25 -20.56 6.14
CA ARG A 81 -23.42 -20.29 7.57
C ARG A 81 -24.90 -20.27 7.92
N SER A 82 -25.24 -20.78 9.10
CA SER A 82 -26.59 -20.71 9.65
C SER A 82 -27.02 -19.24 9.73
N HIS A 83 -27.77 -18.80 8.72
CA HIS A 83 -28.46 -17.51 8.71
C HIS A 83 -29.60 -17.60 9.73
N SER A 84 -29.28 -17.63 11.02
CA SER A 84 -30.31 -17.33 12.01
C SER A 84 -30.71 -15.88 11.78
N PRO A 85 -31.98 -15.58 11.44
CA PRO A 85 -32.44 -14.20 11.26
C PRO A 85 -32.24 -13.35 12.51
N SER A 86 -32.02 -13.98 13.68
CA SER A 86 -31.72 -13.34 14.96
C SER A 86 -30.24 -12.98 15.18
N ASN A 87 -29.29 -13.44 14.35
CA ASN A 87 -27.87 -13.09 14.44
C ASN A 87 -27.25 -12.74 13.07
N ASN A 88 -27.86 -11.79 12.35
CA ASN A 88 -27.37 -11.32 11.04
C ASN A 88 -26.12 -10.40 11.13
N GLN A 89 -25.42 -10.32 12.27
CA GLN A 89 -24.33 -9.34 12.41
C GLN A 89 -23.08 -9.69 11.59
N LYS A 90 -23.01 -10.92 11.02
CA LYS A 90 -21.83 -11.48 10.32
C LYS A 90 -20.53 -11.08 11.02
N ARG A 91 -20.54 -11.24 12.35
CA ARG A 91 -19.54 -10.74 13.30
C ARG A 91 -19.12 -11.89 14.20
N THR A 92 -17.84 -11.95 14.49
CA THR A 92 -17.25 -12.76 15.56
C THR A 92 -16.91 -11.85 16.74
N ASP A 93 -17.15 -12.30 17.97
CA ASP A 93 -16.71 -11.61 19.20
C ASP A 93 -15.60 -12.42 19.89
N PRO A 94 -14.50 -11.79 20.35
CA PRO A 94 -14.16 -10.36 20.19
C PRO A 94 -14.04 -9.94 18.72
N PHE A 95 -14.39 -8.67 18.43
CA PHE A 95 -14.53 -8.18 17.05
C PHE A 95 -13.33 -8.52 16.17
N ALA A 96 -13.60 -9.14 15.03
CA ALA A 96 -12.58 -9.63 14.12
C ALA A 96 -12.96 -9.34 12.66
N PHE A 97 -12.11 -8.60 11.91
CA PHE A 97 -12.30 -8.32 10.46
C PHE A 97 -12.28 -9.61 9.60
N GLY A 98 -12.63 -9.56 8.32
CA GLY A 98 -12.51 -10.76 7.46
C GLY A 98 -13.51 -11.84 7.85
N SER A 99 -14.73 -11.43 8.19
CA SER A 99 -15.82 -12.34 8.58
C SER A 99 -17.11 -12.07 7.81
N ARG A 100 -17.16 -11.00 7.02
CA ARG A 100 -18.33 -10.60 6.24
C ARG A 100 -18.23 -11.13 4.82
N TYR A 101 -18.56 -12.40 4.66
CA TYR A 101 -18.69 -13.02 3.34
C TYR A 101 -20.01 -12.61 2.69
N LEU A 102 -19.94 -12.22 1.42
CA LEU A 102 -21.12 -11.91 0.62
C LEU A 102 -21.71 -13.21 0.05
N GLU A 103 -22.93 -13.52 0.44
CA GLU A 103 -23.65 -14.75 0.13
C GLU A 103 -24.93 -14.46 -0.66
N GLU A 104 -25.50 -15.51 -1.25
CA GLU A 104 -26.81 -15.42 -1.90
C GLU A 104 -27.89 -14.98 -0.90
N GLY A 105 -28.73 -14.02 -1.31
CA GLY A 105 -29.78 -13.46 -0.45
C GLY A 105 -29.38 -12.23 0.37
N ASP A 106 -28.08 -11.95 0.55
CA ASP A 106 -27.63 -10.75 1.28
C ASP A 106 -28.03 -9.43 0.59
N ASP A 107 -28.33 -8.39 1.37
CA ASP A 107 -28.34 -7.02 0.85
C ASP A 107 -26.91 -6.45 0.83
N ILE A 108 -26.36 -6.21 -0.37
CA ILE A 108 -25.02 -5.61 -0.57
C ILE A 108 -24.85 -4.32 0.24
N PHE A 109 -25.92 -3.55 0.47
CA PHE A 109 -25.88 -2.25 1.13
C PHE A 109 -26.18 -2.33 2.64
N GLU A 110 -26.29 -3.52 3.21
CA GLU A 110 -26.43 -3.73 4.65
C GLU A 110 -25.18 -3.25 5.39
N PHE A 111 -24.00 -3.64 4.90
CA PHE A 111 -22.70 -3.27 5.47
C PHE A 111 -21.92 -2.28 4.60
N ASN A 112 -20.98 -1.57 5.22
CA ASN A 112 -20.07 -0.65 4.49
C ASN A 112 -18.95 -1.40 3.74
N ALA A 113 -18.74 -2.68 4.06
CA ALA A 113 -17.68 -3.48 3.47
C ALA A 113 -18.01 -4.97 3.56
N TRP A 114 -17.63 -5.69 2.50
CA TRP A 114 -17.63 -7.14 2.39
C TRP A 114 -16.20 -7.64 2.16
N ASP A 115 -15.86 -8.75 2.80
CA ASP A 115 -14.54 -9.37 2.80
C ASP A 115 -14.48 -10.50 1.76
N HIS A 116 -13.27 -10.79 1.24
CA HIS A 116 -12.99 -11.88 0.31
C HIS A 116 -13.80 -11.85 -1.00
N VAL A 117 -14.26 -10.66 -1.41
CA VAL A 117 -15.09 -10.51 -2.61
C VAL A 117 -14.28 -10.81 -3.87
N GLN A 118 -14.79 -11.74 -4.67
CA GLN A 118 -14.25 -12.04 -5.99
C GLN A 118 -15.02 -11.28 -7.07
N VAL A 119 -14.31 -10.98 -8.15
CA VAL A 119 -14.87 -10.32 -9.34
C VAL A 119 -15.14 -11.37 -10.41
N ASP A 120 -16.23 -11.20 -11.15
CA ASP A 120 -16.61 -12.08 -12.24
C ASP A 120 -15.87 -11.73 -13.55
N GLU A 121 -16.14 -12.52 -14.59
CA GLU A 121 -15.52 -12.31 -15.91
C GLU A 121 -15.92 -10.96 -16.52
N THR A 122 -17.15 -10.50 -16.31
CA THR A 122 -17.61 -9.20 -16.80
C THR A 122 -16.82 -8.04 -16.20
N TYR A 123 -16.50 -8.08 -14.90
CA TYR A 123 -15.63 -7.08 -14.28
C TYR A 123 -14.19 -7.16 -14.79
N ARG A 124 -13.67 -8.37 -15.05
CA ARG A 124 -12.33 -8.56 -15.62
C ARG A 124 -12.23 -7.96 -17.03
N GLU A 125 -13.17 -8.29 -17.91
CA GLU A 125 -13.28 -7.72 -19.26
C GLU A 125 -13.40 -6.19 -19.21
N PHE A 126 -14.23 -5.66 -18.31
CA PHE A 126 -14.34 -4.22 -18.10
C PHE A 126 -13.00 -3.60 -17.69
N SER A 127 -12.28 -4.24 -16.77
CA SER A 127 -10.97 -3.76 -16.28
C SER A 127 -9.95 -3.74 -17.42
N GLU A 128 -9.88 -4.81 -18.23
CA GLU A 128 -8.99 -4.87 -19.40
C GLU A 128 -9.30 -3.79 -20.44
N GLN A 129 -10.58 -3.50 -20.68
CA GLN A 129 -10.99 -2.37 -21.53
C GLN A 129 -10.53 -1.03 -20.96
N GLN A 130 -10.57 -0.84 -19.63
CA GLN A 130 -10.04 0.39 -19.03
C GLN A 130 -8.52 0.48 -19.18
N TYR A 131 -7.79 -0.61 -18.97
CA TYR A 131 -6.33 -0.64 -19.13
C TYR A 131 -5.93 -0.32 -20.57
N SER A 132 -6.62 -0.88 -21.56
CA SER A 132 -6.40 -0.57 -22.98
C SER A 132 -6.58 0.92 -23.28
N LYS A 133 -7.67 1.54 -22.76
CA LYS A 133 -7.90 2.99 -22.92
C LYS A 133 -6.82 3.82 -22.26
N GLN A 134 -6.41 3.46 -21.04
CA GLN A 134 -5.34 4.14 -20.31
C GLN A 134 -4.01 4.08 -21.07
N ARG A 135 -3.67 2.92 -21.64
CA ARG A 135 -2.48 2.73 -22.49
C ARG A 135 -2.52 3.58 -23.76
N SER A 136 -3.69 3.76 -24.36
CA SER A 136 -3.85 4.57 -25.59
C SER A 136 -3.68 6.07 -25.37
N GLU A 137 -3.81 6.55 -24.13
CA GLU A 137 -3.65 7.96 -23.77
C GLU A 137 -2.67 8.12 -22.59
N PRO A 138 -1.37 7.81 -22.80
CA PRO A 138 -0.36 7.85 -21.74
C PRO A 138 -0.05 9.29 -21.32
N VAL A 139 0.70 9.44 -20.23
CA VAL A 139 1.33 10.73 -19.90
C VAL A 139 2.33 11.11 -21.01
N ASN A 140 2.40 12.39 -21.36
CA ASN A 140 3.38 12.88 -22.33
C ASN A 140 4.82 12.80 -21.76
N ASP A 141 5.82 12.83 -22.64
CA ASP A 141 7.22 12.62 -22.24
C ASP A 141 7.77 13.69 -21.30
N PHE A 142 7.33 14.94 -21.48
CA PHE A 142 7.73 16.05 -20.60
C PHE A 142 7.26 15.81 -19.16
N ASP A 143 5.97 15.47 -18.99
CA ASP A 143 5.40 15.20 -17.68
C ASP A 143 5.95 13.89 -17.09
N ARG A 144 6.16 12.85 -17.91
CA ARG A 144 6.83 11.60 -17.51
C ARG A 144 8.18 11.88 -16.85
N LYS A 145 9.03 12.65 -17.54
CA LYS A 145 10.35 13.06 -17.03
C LYS A 145 10.20 13.85 -15.74
N ARG A 146 9.31 14.84 -15.72
CA ARG A 146 9.04 15.68 -14.55
C ARG A 146 8.60 14.89 -13.31
N PHE A 147 7.77 13.85 -13.47
CA PHE A 147 7.32 13.01 -12.35
C PHE A 147 8.42 12.06 -11.84
N ASN A 148 9.37 11.68 -12.69
CA ASN A 148 10.45 10.76 -12.33
C ASN A 148 11.73 11.45 -11.82
N ASP A 149 12.05 12.65 -12.31
CA ASP A 149 13.29 13.35 -11.91
C ASP A 149 13.27 13.86 -10.47
N ASN A 150 12.11 14.30 -9.98
CA ASN A 150 11.99 14.92 -8.65
C ASN A 150 10.74 14.41 -7.89
N PRO A 151 10.64 13.09 -7.63
CA PRO A 151 9.45 12.50 -7.02
C PRO A 151 9.16 13.02 -5.61
N GLU A 152 10.18 13.45 -4.87
CA GLU A 152 10.09 14.01 -3.51
C GLU A 152 9.29 15.31 -3.47
N LYS A 153 9.34 16.11 -4.55
CA LYS A 153 8.61 17.40 -4.62
C LYS A 153 7.11 17.19 -4.50
N TRP A 154 6.59 16.12 -5.09
CA TRP A 154 5.17 15.80 -5.08
C TRP A 154 4.69 15.36 -3.71
N TRP A 155 5.47 14.55 -3.00
CA TRP A 155 5.18 14.19 -1.60
C TRP A 155 5.31 15.38 -0.66
N ASN A 156 6.32 16.24 -0.84
CA ASN A 156 6.44 17.49 -0.09
C ASN A 156 5.22 18.41 -0.29
N LEU A 157 4.75 18.55 -1.54
CA LEU A 157 3.55 19.32 -1.84
C LEU A 157 2.29 18.68 -1.23
N PHE A 158 2.17 17.36 -1.31
CA PHE A 158 1.07 16.61 -0.71
C PHE A 158 0.99 16.87 0.80
N TYR A 159 2.07 16.69 1.55
CA TYR A 159 2.07 16.89 3.01
C TYR A 159 1.97 18.37 3.41
N LYS A 160 2.51 19.29 2.60
CA LYS A 160 2.28 20.74 2.80
C LYS A 160 0.79 21.09 2.75
N ASN A 161 0.06 20.50 1.80
CA ASN A 161 -1.35 20.82 1.56
C ASN A 161 -2.29 20.07 2.52
N ASN A 162 -1.95 18.84 2.90
CA ASN A 162 -2.84 17.95 3.63
C ASN A 162 -2.54 17.85 5.13
N LYS A 163 -1.27 18.03 5.53
CA LYS A 163 -0.80 17.90 6.92
C LYS A 163 -1.23 16.55 7.53
N THR A 164 -1.71 16.55 8.76
CA THR A 164 -2.19 15.37 9.51
C THR A 164 -3.64 14.96 9.16
N ASN A 165 -4.33 15.69 8.26
CA ASN A 165 -5.78 15.53 8.08
C ASN A 165 -6.20 14.49 7.03
N PHE A 166 -5.25 13.95 6.25
CA PHE A 166 -5.59 13.13 5.09
C PHE A 166 -5.73 11.65 5.43
N PHE A 167 -4.70 11.09 6.08
CA PHE A 167 -4.71 9.70 6.52
C PHE A 167 -5.23 9.66 7.96
N LYS A 168 -6.00 8.62 8.31
CA LYS A 168 -6.38 8.37 9.71
C LYS A 168 -5.34 7.46 10.38
N ASN A 169 -5.37 7.39 11.71
CA ASN A 169 -4.54 6.49 12.50
C ASN A 169 -4.82 5.02 12.17
N ARG A 170 -3.76 4.26 11.89
CA ARG A 170 -3.82 2.85 11.49
C ARG A 170 -3.89 1.91 12.69
N LYS A 171 -4.87 2.15 13.58
CA LYS A 171 -5.09 1.38 14.83
C LYS A 171 -5.29 -0.13 14.59
N TRP A 172 -5.60 -0.53 13.36
CA TRP A 172 -5.84 -1.90 12.91
C TRP A 172 -4.56 -2.69 12.58
N LEU A 173 -3.40 -2.03 12.41
CA LEU A 173 -2.18 -2.72 11.94
C LEU A 173 -1.78 -3.90 12.80
N ALA A 174 -1.88 -3.79 14.12
CA ALA A 174 -1.55 -4.89 15.03
C ALA A 174 -2.50 -6.10 14.91
N GLN A 175 -3.72 -5.91 14.38
CA GLN A 175 -4.59 -7.04 14.08
C GLN A 175 -4.16 -7.79 12.82
N GLU A 176 -3.56 -7.09 11.85
CA GLU A 176 -3.05 -7.69 10.62
C GLU A 176 -1.64 -8.27 10.82
N PHE A 177 -0.83 -7.61 11.65
CA PHE A 177 0.54 -7.97 12.01
C PHE A 177 0.70 -8.04 13.54
N PRO A 178 0.35 -9.19 14.16
CA PRO A 178 0.37 -9.37 15.62
C PRO A 178 1.72 -9.08 16.28
N VAL A 179 2.83 -9.23 15.55
CA VAL A 179 4.18 -8.90 16.07
C VAL A 179 4.28 -7.47 16.60
N LEU A 180 3.46 -6.53 16.08
CA LEU A 180 3.43 -5.16 16.58
C LEU A 180 2.94 -5.07 18.03
N ASP A 181 2.00 -5.92 18.44
CA ASP A 181 1.58 -6.03 19.84
C ASP A 181 2.64 -6.78 20.67
N GLU A 182 3.33 -7.77 20.10
CA GLU A 182 4.38 -8.53 20.78
C GLU A 182 5.58 -7.67 21.16
N VAL A 183 6.11 -6.88 20.22
CA VAL A 183 7.24 -5.96 20.49
C VAL A 183 6.85 -4.79 21.38
N ALA A 184 5.55 -4.46 21.45
CA ALA A 184 5.02 -3.40 22.28
C ALA A 184 4.65 -3.88 23.71
N ARG A 185 4.64 -5.18 23.97
CA ARG A 185 4.21 -5.78 25.24
C ARG A 185 5.15 -5.43 26.39
N GLU A 186 4.60 -5.28 27.59
CA GLU A 186 5.40 -5.14 28.82
C GLU A 186 6.33 -6.34 29.02
N GLY A 187 7.60 -6.07 29.33
CA GLY A 187 8.64 -7.09 29.53
C GLY A 187 9.12 -7.78 28.25
N ALA A 188 8.72 -7.31 27.06
CA ALA A 188 9.34 -7.75 25.81
C ALA A 188 10.81 -7.29 25.73
N ALA A 189 11.63 -8.00 24.95
CA ALA A 189 13.01 -7.62 24.69
C ALA A 189 13.08 -6.24 24.01
N PRO A 190 14.19 -5.50 24.14
CA PRO A 190 14.41 -4.29 23.35
C PRO A 190 14.29 -4.60 21.86
N ALA A 191 13.55 -3.76 21.13
CA ALA A 191 13.25 -3.98 19.73
C ALA A 191 13.31 -2.66 18.95
N VAL A 192 13.83 -2.72 17.73
CA VAL A 192 13.87 -1.58 16.81
C VAL A 192 12.90 -1.81 15.66
N VAL A 193 11.94 -0.89 15.51
CA VAL A 193 10.98 -0.88 14.40
C VAL A 193 11.32 0.28 13.46
N LEU A 194 11.50 0.01 12.17
CA LEU A 194 11.66 1.03 11.13
C LEU A 194 10.36 1.16 10.33
N GLU A 195 9.65 2.28 10.42
CA GLU A 195 8.57 2.63 9.49
C GLU A 195 9.14 3.38 8.29
N VAL A 196 9.03 2.77 7.11
CA VAL A 196 9.45 3.35 5.83
C VAL A 196 8.24 4.03 5.20
N GLY A 197 8.38 5.30 4.80
CA GLY A 197 7.27 6.14 4.34
C GLY A 197 6.25 6.42 5.44
N ALA A 198 6.76 6.85 6.60
CA ALA A 198 5.97 7.05 7.83
C ALA A 198 4.90 8.16 7.72
N GLY A 199 5.02 9.05 6.74
CA GLY A 199 4.08 10.13 6.50
C GLY A 199 3.93 11.06 7.71
N ALA A 200 2.70 11.20 8.20
CA ALA A 200 2.41 12.01 9.39
C ALA A 200 2.52 11.22 10.71
N GLY A 201 3.04 9.98 10.70
CA GLY A 201 3.21 9.15 11.91
C GLY A 201 1.97 8.37 12.31
N ASN A 202 1.03 8.15 11.37
CA ASN A 202 -0.26 7.52 11.64
C ASN A 202 -0.19 6.02 11.98
N SER A 203 0.98 5.38 11.85
CA SER A 203 1.24 4.04 12.38
C SER A 203 2.13 4.13 13.61
N ALA A 204 3.26 4.84 13.53
CA ALA A 204 4.20 5.03 14.64
C ALA A 204 3.54 5.48 15.94
N PHE A 205 2.75 6.56 15.94
CA PHE A 205 2.15 7.07 17.19
C PHE A 205 1.13 6.10 17.81
N PRO A 206 0.21 5.48 17.06
CA PRO A 206 -0.64 4.42 17.61
C PRO A 206 0.12 3.23 18.21
N ILE A 207 1.26 2.84 17.63
CA ILE A 207 2.11 1.77 18.18
C ILE A 207 2.71 2.23 19.51
N LEU A 208 3.29 3.44 19.55
CA LEU A 208 3.89 4.00 20.78
C LEU A 208 2.88 4.17 21.91
N GLN A 209 1.68 4.69 21.62
CA GLN A 209 0.62 4.88 22.62
C GLN A 209 0.19 3.57 23.28
N LYS A 210 0.18 2.47 22.50
CA LYS A 210 -0.14 1.13 23.01
C LYS A 210 1.04 0.48 23.73
N SER A 211 2.27 0.88 23.41
CA SER A 211 3.47 0.25 23.95
C SER A 211 3.56 0.38 25.46
N ARG A 212 4.00 -0.71 26.08
CA ARG A 212 4.48 -0.82 27.46
C ARG A 212 5.93 -1.34 27.49
N ASN A 213 6.52 -1.63 26.32
CA ASN A 213 7.92 -1.97 26.20
C ASN A 213 8.79 -0.71 26.26
N LYS A 214 9.53 -0.53 27.36
CA LYS A 214 10.47 0.59 27.53
C LYS A 214 11.67 0.52 26.59
N GLY A 215 12.00 -0.67 26.08
CA GLY A 215 13.08 -0.90 25.12
C GLY A 215 12.64 -0.83 23.65
N LEU A 216 11.37 -0.48 23.36
CA LEU A 216 10.90 -0.29 21.99
C LEU A 216 11.38 1.07 21.46
N LYS A 217 12.04 1.04 20.31
CA LYS A 217 12.46 2.24 19.56
C LYS A 217 11.85 2.22 18.16
N ILE A 218 11.19 3.31 17.76
CA ILE A 218 10.69 3.48 16.39
C ILE A 218 11.57 4.47 15.62
N HIS A 219 12.06 4.07 14.46
CA HIS A 219 12.62 4.96 13.44
C HIS A 219 11.54 5.21 12.38
N ALA A 220 11.07 6.44 12.24
CA ALA A 220 10.00 6.84 11.34
C ALA A 220 10.59 7.64 10.17
N CYS A 221 10.89 6.97 9.08
CA CYS A 221 11.56 7.56 7.94
C CYS A 221 10.57 7.88 6.81
N ASP A 222 10.71 9.04 6.17
CA ASP A 222 9.91 9.39 4.99
C ASP A 222 10.75 10.16 3.96
N PHE A 223 10.43 9.97 2.69
CA PHE A 223 11.10 10.67 1.59
C PHE A 223 10.77 12.18 1.60
N SER A 224 9.62 12.56 2.18
CA SER A 224 9.20 13.95 2.32
C SER A 224 9.72 14.57 3.61
N LYS A 225 10.54 15.62 3.47
CA LYS A 225 10.88 16.49 4.61
C LYS A 225 9.66 17.11 5.29
N LYS A 226 8.57 17.36 4.56
CA LYS A 226 7.32 17.88 5.13
C LYS A 226 6.58 16.84 5.97
N ALA A 227 6.64 15.56 5.60
CA ALA A 227 6.14 14.47 6.43
C ALA A 227 6.92 14.38 7.75
N VAL A 228 8.25 14.38 7.67
CA VAL A 228 9.15 14.34 8.84
C VAL A 228 8.94 15.52 9.77
N GLU A 229 8.77 16.74 9.24
CA GLU A 229 8.41 17.93 10.03
C GLU A 229 7.11 17.73 10.83
N LEU A 230 6.10 17.05 10.27
CA LEU A 230 4.83 16.78 10.96
C LEU A 230 5.02 15.78 12.11
N ILE A 231 5.82 14.74 11.92
CA ILE A 231 6.12 13.75 12.97
C ILE A 231 6.90 14.42 14.11
N ARG A 232 7.95 15.18 13.79
CA ARG A 232 8.76 15.89 14.80
C ARG A 232 7.97 16.97 15.55
N GLY A 233 6.91 17.52 14.94
CA GLY A 233 6.01 18.49 15.56
C GLY A 233 4.83 17.88 16.31
N HIS A 234 4.71 16.55 16.36
CA HIS A 234 3.63 15.86 17.06
C HIS A 234 3.82 15.91 18.58
N GLU A 235 2.74 16.03 19.35
CA GLU A 235 2.79 16.18 20.82
C GLU A 235 3.41 14.98 21.54
N LEU A 236 3.34 13.79 20.93
CA LEU A 236 3.92 12.55 21.44
C LEU A 236 5.33 12.27 20.90
N TYR A 237 5.96 13.23 20.21
CA TYR A 237 7.32 13.05 19.72
C TYR A 237 8.30 13.11 20.89
N ASP A 238 8.95 11.98 21.15
CA ASP A 238 9.98 11.84 22.18
C ASP A 238 11.21 11.16 21.55
N PRO A 239 12.35 11.86 21.41
CA PRO A 239 13.60 11.31 20.89
C PRO A 239 14.11 10.07 21.63
N GLU A 240 13.61 9.74 22.83
CA GLU A 240 13.90 8.47 23.50
C GLU A 240 13.21 7.30 22.79
N HIS A 241 11.95 7.46 22.39
CA HIS A 241 11.10 6.38 21.87
C HIS A 241 10.87 6.42 20.35
N ILE A 242 11.03 7.58 19.72
CA ILE A 242 10.87 7.75 18.28
C ILE A 242 11.94 8.68 17.70
N GLN A 243 12.47 8.35 16.54
CA GLN A 243 13.35 9.22 15.76
C GLN A 243 12.77 9.32 14.35
N ALA A 244 12.58 10.53 13.83
CA ALA A 244 12.04 10.74 12.49
C ALA A 244 13.05 11.42 11.59
N ASP A 245 13.30 10.86 10.40
CA ASP A 245 14.33 11.35 9.47
C ASP A 245 13.91 11.29 8.02
N VAL A 246 14.50 12.18 7.22
CA VAL A 246 14.34 12.13 5.76
C VAL A 246 15.22 11.01 5.24
N TRP A 247 14.61 10.06 4.54
CA TRP A 247 15.34 8.96 3.92
C TRP A 247 14.63 8.47 2.67
N ASP A 248 15.40 8.30 1.60
CA ASP A 248 14.98 7.57 0.41
C ASP A 248 15.38 6.11 0.58
N VAL A 249 14.40 5.21 0.67
CA VAL A 249 14.64 3.77 0.79
C VAL A 249 15.46 3.23 -0.38
N ALA A 250 15.40 3.87 -1.54
CA ALA A 250 16.16 3.50 -2.73
C ALA A 250 17.46 4.32 -2.90
N SER A 251 17.95 5.00 -1.86
CA SER A 251 19.19 5.77 -1.96
C SER A 251 20.39 4.88 -2.28
N SER A 252 21.28 5.41 -3.12
CA SER A 252 22.48 4.71 -3.58
C SER A 252 23.42 4.38 -2.42
N PRO A 253 24.18 3.27 -2.48
CA PRO A 253 25.23 2.98 -1.50
C PRO A 253 26.30 4.07 -1.37
N GLU A 254 26.46 4.93 -2.39
CA GLU A 254 27.39 6.06 -2.43
C GLU A 254 26.83 7.32 -1.76
N SER A 255 25.59 7.31 -1.26
CA SER A 255 25.04 8.40 -0.47
C SER A 255 25.81 8.59 0.85
N GLU A 256 25.73 9.78 1.46
CA GLU A 256 26.51 10.16 2.65
C GLU A 256 26.37 9.17 3.84
N ASN A 257 25.23 8.50 3.93
CA ASN A 257 24.86 7.50 4.94
C ASN A 257 24.97 6.06 4.43
N GLY A 258 25.67 5.83 3.31
CA GLY A 258 25.89 4.50 2.76
C GLY A 258 24.61 3.81 2.29
N GLY A 259 23.54 4.54 2.00
CA GLY A 259 22.22 4.00 1.65
C GLY A 259 21.28 3.72 2.83
N LEU A 260 21.76 3.84 4.08
CA LEU A 260 20.99 3.45 5.27
C LEU A 260 20.33 4.63 5.97
N PRO A 261 19.17 4.46 6.62
CA PRO A 261 18.49 5.56 7.31
C PRO A 261 19.38 6.18 8.42
N PRO A 262 19.33 7.51 8.63
CA PRO A 262 20.13 8.15 9.67
C PRO A 262 19.96 7.52 11.05
N GLY A 263 21.08 7.28 11.74
CA GLY A 263 21.11 6.68 13.08
C GLY A 263 20.91 5.16 13.13
N LEU A 264 20.74 4.49 11.99
CA LEU A 264 20.67 3.03 11.90
C LEU A 264 21.91 2.46 11.21
N GLN A 265 22.21 1.20 11.51
CA GLN A 265 23.38 0.47 11.01
C GLN A 265 22.92 -0.80 10.29
N GLU A 266 23.85 -1.49 9.63
CA GLU A 266 23.54 -2.81 9.09
C GLU A 266 23.19 -3.78 10.23
N GLY A 267 22.15 -4.58 10.03
CA GLY A 267 21.71 -5.54 11.04
C GLY A 267 21.26 -4.91 12.35
N SER A 268 20.64 -3.72 12.34
CA SER A 268 20.21 -3.04 13.57
C SER A 268 18.69 -3.01 13.77
N VAL A 269 17.89 -3.42 12.79
CA VAL A 269 16.42 -3.37 12.83
C VAL A 269 15.82 -4.77 12.96
N ASP A 270 14.83 -4.91 13.84
CA ASP A 270 14.09 -6.16 14.05
C ASP A 270 12.88 -6.28 13.11
N VAL A 271 12.13 -5.18 12.97
CA VAL A 271 10.91 -5.12 12.16
C VAL A 271 10.91 -3.89 11.27
N VAL A 272 10.71 -4.09 9.97
CA VAL A 272 10.49 -3.02 8.99
C VAL A 272 9.00 -2.99 8.64
N LEU A 273 8.37 -1.81 8.74
CA LEU A 273 6.99 -1.59 8.35
C LEU A 273 6.95 -0.82 7.02
N MET A 274 6.35 -1.43 5.98
CA MET A 274 6.19 -0.86 4.64
C MET A 274 4.72 -0.89 4.22
N ILE A 275 4.00 0.21 4.48
CA ILE A 275 2.55 0.29 4.27
C ILE A 275 2.21 1.39 3.25
N PHE A 276 1.83 0.99 2.04
CA PHE A 276 1.52 1.87 0.90
C PHE A 276 2.67 2.76 0.45
N ILE A 277 3.88 2.21 0.40
CA ILE A 277 5.11 2.97 0.09
C ILE A 277 5.87 2.37 -1.09
N PHE A 278 5.84 1.05 -1.26
CA PHE A 278 6.64 0.36 -2.27
C PHE A 278 6.07 0.62 -3.66
N SER A 279 4.74 0.75 -3.76
CA SER A 279 4.05 1.22 -4.96
C SER A 279 4.41 2.65 -5.38
N ALA A 280 4.92 3.49 -4.49
CA ALA A 280 5.28 4.87 -4.84
C ALA A 280 6.64 4.98 -5.54
N LEU A 281 7.45 3.91 -5.47
CA LEU A 281 8.74 3.80 -6.11
C LEU A 281 8.59 3.59 -7.61
N ASN A 282 9.55 4.09 -8.38
CA ASN A 282 9.70 3.67 -9.78
C ASN A 282 10.12 2.20 -9.79
N PRO A 283 9.66 1.36 -10.74
CA PRO A 283 10.07 -0.03 -10.80
C PRO A 283 11.60 -0.25 -10.84
N ARG A 284 12.37 0.70 -11.38
CA ARG A 284 13.84 0.67 -11.39
C ARG A 284 14.47 0.85 -10.00
N GLN A 285 13.72 1.35 -9.02
CA GLN A 285 14.20 1.62 -7.65
C GLN A 285 14.00 0.44 -6.69
N TRP A 286 13.19 -0.56 -7.07
CA TRP A 286 12.84 -1.68 -6.18
C TRP A 286 14.04 -2.51 -5.76
N ASP A 287 14.96 -2.76 -6.70
CA ASP A 287 16.16 -3.56 -6.44
C ASP A 287 17.03 -2.94 -5.33
N GLN A 288 17.30 -1.63 -5.45
CA GLN A 288 18.05 -0.88 -4.45
C GLN A 288 17.29 -0.79 -3.11
N ALA A 289 15.97 -0.58 -3.15
CA ALA A 289 15.14 -0.55 -1.95
C ALA A 289 15.22 -1.88 -1.18
N VAL A 290 15.05 -3.02 -1.86
CA VAL A 290 15.16 -4.36 -1.25
C VAL A 290 16.54 -4.59 -0.66
N ARG A 291 17.62 -4.16 -1.35
CA ARG A 291 18.99 -4.25 -0.80
C ARG A 291 19.19 -3.42 0.46
N ASN A 292 18.68 -2.19 0.51
CA ASN A 292 18.80 -1.35 1.71
C ASN A 292 18.00 -1.93 2.89
N ILE A 293 16.79 -2.45 2.64
CA ILE A 293 15.99 -3.15 3.66
C ILE A 293 16.71 -4.41 4.15
N TRP A 294 17.29 -5.20 3.25
CA TRP A 294 18.08 -6.37 3.61
C TRP A 294 19.26 -6.03 4.52
N ARG A 295 19.98 -4.94 4.19
CA ARG A 295 21.15 -4.49 4.95
C ARG A 295 20.77 -4.02 6.35
N VAL A 296 19.72 -3.22 6.50
CA VAL A 296 19.33 -2.66 7.80
C VAL A 296 18.73 -3.72 8.75
N LEU A 297 18.08 -4.76 8.22
CA LEU A 297 17.49 -5.84 9.01
C LEU A 297 18.54 -6.75 9.64
N LYS A 298 18.34 -7.08 10.92
CA LYS A 298 19.01 -8.20 11.59
C LYS A 298 18.71 -9.52 10.86
N PRO A 299 19.62 -10.50 10.89
CA PRO A 299 19.28 -11.88 10.57
C PRO A 299 18.03 -12.33 11.36
N GLY A 300 17.08 -13.00 10.71
CA GLY A 300 15.77 -13.34 11.31
C GLY A 300 14.77 -12.19 11.41
N GLY A 301 15.18 -10.94 11.17
CA GLY A 301 14.29 -9.78 11.14
C GLY A 301 13.32 -9.82 9.95
N GLN A 302 12.26 -9.03 10.01
CA GLN A 302 11.12 -9.17 9.10
C GLN A 302 10.59 -7.85 8.56
N VAL A 303 9.94 -7.92 7.39
CA VAL A 303 9.21 -6.84 6.74
C VAL A 303 7.72 -7.12 6.82
N LEU A 304 6.97 -6.19 7.37
CA LEU A 304 5.51 -6.15 7.37
C LEU A 304 5.06 -5.31 6.18
N PHE A 305 4.53 -5.96 5.16
CA PHE A 305 4.27 -5.35 3.86
C PHE A 305 2.77 -5.24 3.59
N ARG A 306 2.32 -4.07 3.16
CA ARG A 306 0.98 -3.91 2.57
C ARG A 306 0.97 -2.85 1.48
N ASP A 307 0.48 -3.19 0.29
CA ASP A 307 0.43 -2.24 -0.83
C ASP A 307 -0.73 -2.50 -1.80
N TYR A 308 -0.85 -1.73 -2.89
CA TYR A 308 -1.94 -1.87 -3.87
C TYR A 308 -1.74 -3.09 -4.76
N GLY A 309 -2.82 -3.85 -4.96
CA GLY A 309 -2.86 -4.96 -5.91
C GLY A 309 -3.51 -4.57 -7.24
N ARG A 310 -3.13 -5.26 -8.31
CA ARG A 310 -3.76 -5.14 -9.63
C ARG A 310 -5.25 -5.43 -9.55
N GLY A 311 -6.03 -4.69 -10.33
CA GLY A 311 -7.50 -4.76 -10.30
C GLY A 311 -8.17 -3.90 -9.23
N ASP A 312 -7.41 -3.19 -8.37
CA ASP A 312 -7.98 -2.21 -7.44
C ASP A 312 -8.75 -1.13 -8.21
N LEU A 313 -9.89 -0.69 -7.68
CA LEU A 313 -10.70 0.36 -8.29
C LEU A 313 -9.86 1.62 -8.60
N ALA A 314 -8.88 1.97 -7.76
CA ALA A 314 -8.02 3.11 -8.01
C ALA A 314 -7.23 2.99 -9.32
N GLN A 315 -6.84 1.77 -9.71
CA GLN A 315 -6.19 1.47 -10.99
C GLN A 315 -7.20 1.55 -12.14
N VAL A 316 -8.31 0.82 -12.01
CA VAL A 316 -9.30 0.64 -13.08
C VAL A 316 -9.89 1.98 -13.54
N ARG A 317 -9.99 2.95 -12.63
CA ARG A 317 -10.61 4.26 -12.90
C ARG A 317 -9.64 5.36 -13.34
N PHE A 318 -8.35 5.06 -13.57
CA PHE A 318 -7.43 6.10 -14.00
C PHE A 318 -7.94 6.78 -15.27
N LYS A 319 -7.88 8.11 -15.26
CA LYS A 319 -8.22 8.91 -16.43
C LYS A 319 -7.02 8.95 -17.37
N LYS A 320 -7.27 9.42 -18.59
CA LYS A 320 -6.24 9.71 -19.58
C LYS A 320 -5.14 10.62 -19.07
N GLY A 321 -3.93 10.47 -19.63
CA GLY A 321 -2.74 11.24 -19.26
C GLY A 321 -2.17 10.85 -17.89
N ARG A 322 -2.46 9.64 -17.40
CA ARG A 322 -2.01 9.14 -16.08
C ARG A 322 -1.19 7.86 -16.16
N TYR A 323 -1.35 7.09 -17.22
CA TYR A 323 -0.57 5.89 -17.47
C TYR A 323 0.89 6.27 -17.75
N MET A 324 1.82 5.71 -16.98
CA MET A 324 3.24 5.85 -17.21
C MET A 324 3.78 4.59 -17.88
N GLU A 325 3.78 3.47 -17.19
CA GLU A 325 4.22 2.15 -17.67
C GLU A 325 3.17 1.11 -17.21
N GLU A 326 3.32 -0.15 -17.61
CA GLU A 326 2.35 -1.20 -17.22
C GLU A 326 2.24 -1.26 -15.69
N ASN A 327 1.00 -1.25 -15.19
CA ASN A 327 0.66 -1.11 -13.77
C ASN A 327 1.20 0.13 -13.04
N PHE A 328 1.93 1.05 -13.69
CA PHE A 328 2.55 2.24 -13.09
C PHE A 328 1.91 3.54 -13.57
N TYR A 329 1.43 4.34 -12.61
CA TYR A 329 0.62 5.52 -12.88
C TYR A 329 1.04 6.72 -12.06
N VAL A 330 0.71 7.91 -12.56
CA VAL A 330 0.76 9.15 -11.78
C VAL A 330 -0.64 9.54 -11.30
N ARG A 331 -0.75 9.99 -10.06
CA ARG A 331 -1.98 10.46 -9.42
C ARG A 331 -2.24 11.93 -9.73
N GLY A 332 -3.44 12.39 -9.38
CA GLY A 332 -3.87 13.78 -9.59
C GLY A 332 -3.00 14.83 -8.89
N ASP A 333 -2.32 14.46 -7.81
CA ASP A 333 -1.40 15.30 -7.04
C ASP A 333 0.07 15.18 -7.49
N GLY A 334 0.35 14.41 -8.55
CA GLY A 334 1.68 14.16 -9.09
C GLY A 334 2.47 13.05 -8.40
N THR A 335 1.94 12.46 -7.31
CA THR A 335 2.56 11.28 -6.69
C THR A 335 2.38 10.05 -7.58
N ARG A 336 3.30 9.09 -7.50
CA ARG A 336 3.28 7.88 -8.33
C ARG A 336 2.65 6.71 -7.57
N VAL A 337 2.14 5.73 -8.30
CA VAL A 337 1.59 4.49 -7.74
C VAL A 337 1.74 3.34 -8.74
N TYR A 338 2.19 2.20 -8.23
CA TYR A 338 2.21 0.92 -8.90
C TYR A 338 1.11 -0.01 -8.33
N PHE A 339 0.61 -0.95 -9.13
CA PHE A 339 -0.36 -1.97 -8.71
C PHE A 339 0.22 -3.36 -8.96
N PHE A 340 0.60 -4.04 -7.88
CA PHE A 340 1.36 -5.28 -7.96
C PHE A 340 0.48 -6.47 -8.30
N GLU A 341 1.04 -7.45 -8.99
CA GLU A 341 0.56 -8.83 -8.94
C GLU A 341 1.24 -9.58 -7.78
N ARG A 342 0.68 -10.74 -7.39
CA ARG A 342 1.21 -11.50 -6.25
C ARG A 342 2.58 -12.06 -6.60
N GLU A 343 2.64 -12.72 -7.74
CA GLU A 343 3.78 -13.44 -8.28
C GLU A 343 4.97 -12.49 -8.46
N GLU A 344 4.70 -11.27 -8.96
CA GLU A 344 5.70 -10.21 -9.09
C GLU A 344 6.34 -9.85 -7.74
N LEU A 345 5.57 -9.71 -6.66
CA LEU A 345 6.14 -9.43 -5.34
C LEU A 345 6.89 -10.63 -4.76
N GLU A 346 6.42 -11.86 -4.98
CA GLU A 346 7.14 -13.08 -4.58
C GLU A 346 8.51 -13.16 -5.28
N GLU A 347 8.58 -12.84 -6.58
CA GLU A 347 9.84 -12.76 -7.33
C GLU A 347 10.73 -11.63 -6.82
N ILE A 348 10.16 -10.43 -6.62
CA ILE A 348 10.93 -9.24 -6.21
C ILE A 348 11.61 -9.48 -4.87
N TRP A 349 10.86 -9.98 -3.89
CA TRP A 349 11.34 -10.19 -2.53
C TRP A 349 12.08 -11.53 -2.39
N GLY A 350 11.78 -12.52 -3.22
CA GLY A 350 12.49 -13.81 -3.30
C GLY A 350 13.85 -13.76 -4.00
N GLY A 351 14.30 -12.58 -4.45
CA GLY A 351 15.64 -12.38 -5.02
C GLY A 351 15.77 -12.77 -6.49
N VAL A 352 14.67 -12.98 -7.21
CA VAL A 352 14.69 -13.24 -8.65
C VAL A 352 14.96 -11.93 -9.39
N LYS A 353 15.86 -11.97 -10.38
CA LYS A 353 16.17 -10.79 -11.20
C LYS A 353 15.03 -10.55 -12.18
N ARG A 354 14.54 -9.31 -12.26
CA ARG A 354 13.60 -8.89 -13.29
C ARG A 354 14.27 -9.02 -14.66
N GLU A 355 13.65 -9.77 -15.58
CA GLU A 355 14.04 -9.70 -16.98
C GLU A 355 13.60 -8.34 -17.53
N GLU A 356 14.53 -7.59 -18.13
CA GLU A 356 14.18 -6.33 -18.78
C GLU A 356 13.39 -6.65 -20.05
N GLU A 357 12.11 -6.31 -20.06
CA GLU A 357 11.33 -6.31 -21.30
C GLU A 357 11.96 -5.28 -22.25
N THR A 358 12.67 -5.79 -23.27
CA THR A 358 13.06 -4.99 -24.42
C THR A 358 11.77 -4.62 -25.16
N PRO A 359 11.53 -3.35 -25.50
CA PRO A 359 10.33 -3.01 -26.27
C PRO A 359 10.38 -3.74 -27.61
N SER A 360 9.48 -4.71 -27.78
CA SER A 360 9.29 -5.43 -29.03
C SER A 360 8.98 -4.42 -30.13
N LYS A 361 9.82 -4.38 -31.18
CA LYS A 361 9.61 -3.59 -32.40
C LYS A 361 8.46 -4.14 -33.27
N GLU A 362 7.36 -4.59 -32.67
CA GLU A 362 6.17 -5.05 -33.37
C GLU A 362 5.00 -4.12 -33.03
N GLY A 363 4.95 -3.00 -33.74
CA GLY A 363 3.88 -2.01 -33.54
C GLY A 363 3.85 -0.87 -34.56
N VAL A 364 4.59 -0.94 -35.67
CA VAL A 364 4.52 0.05 -36.75
C VAL A 364 4.41 -0.65 -38.10
N ALA A 365 3.28 -1.30 -38.35
CA ALA A 365 2.91 -1.75 -39.68
C ALA A 365 1.39 -1.87 -39.83
N ALA A 366 0.69 -0.73 -39.90
CA ALA A 366 -0.64 -0.66 -40.52
C ALA A 366 -1.09 0.80 -40.71
N ALA A 367 -0.50 1.52 -41.67
CA ALA A 367 -1.14 2.66 -42.31
C ALA A 367 -0.44 2.95 -43.64
N THR A 368 -0.83 2.25 -44.70
CA THR A 368 -0.53 2.70 -46.06
C THR A 368 -1.74 2.41 -46.93
N THR A 369 -2.51 3.45 -47.23
CA THR A 369 -3.48 3.46 -48.32
C THR A 369 -3.00 4.52 -49.31
N THR A 370 -2.41 4.01 -50.39
CA THR A 370 -2.50 4.42 -51.79
C THR A 370 -2.93 5.86 -52.11
N THR A 371 -2.00 6.60 -52.72
CA THR A 371 -2.25 7.32 -53.99
C THR A 371 -0.92 7.47 -54.74
N ALA A 372 -0.90 6.97 -55.98
CA ALA A 372 0.07 7.30 -57.03
C ALA A 372 -0.03 8.82 -57.34
N GLU A 373 0.92 9.54 -57.92
CA GLU A 373 1.81 9.24 -59.05
C GLU A 373 2.70 10.49 -59.23
N GLN A 374 4.02 10.36 -59.39
CA GLN A 374 4.83 11.04 -60.41
C GLN A 374 6.34 10.85 -60.15
N GLU A 375 6.97 10.35 -61.21
CA GLU A 375 8.39 10.06 -61.37
C GLU A 375 9.23 11.34 -61.39
N ASP A 376 10.41 11.32 -60.77
CA ASP A 376 11.58 11.94 -61.39
C ASP A 376 12.89 11.31 -60.92
N ASN A 377 13.84 11.30 -61.85
CA ASN A 377 15.00 10.43 -61.96
C ASN A 377 16.23 10.80 -61.09
N ASN A 378 16.92 9.75 -60.61
CA ASN A 378 18.38 9.60 -60.42
C ASN A 378 19.05 10.15 -59.13
N PRO A 379 20.28 9.72 -58.76
CA PRO A 379 20.55 8.57 -57.90
C PRO A 379 21.23 8.94 -56.55
N THR A 380 21.23 7.93 -55.69
CA THR A 380 21.87 7.68 -54.39
C THR A 380 22.97 8.65 -53.88
N ILE A 381 22.72 9.23 -52.70
CA ILE A 381 23.75 9.77 -51.79
C ILE A 381 24.02 8.69 -50.73
N GLU A 382 24.72 7.65 -51.12
CA GLU A 382 25.59 6.92 -50.20
C GLU A 382 26.96 7.59 -50.30
N GLU A 383 27.66 7.81 -49.18
CA GLU A 383 29.05 8.31 -49.05
C GLU A 383 29.34 9.78 -48.64
N LYS A 384 28.40 10.60 -48.14
CA LYS A 384 28.78 11.90 -47.52
C LYS A 384 28.03 12.28 -46.24
N THR A 385 28.15 11.44 -45.21
CA THR A 385 27.89 11.87 -43.82
C THR A 385 28.85 11.18 -42.84
N ALA A 386 30.14 11.20 -43.18
CA ALA A 386 31.20 11.13 -42.19
C ALA A 386 31.70 12.56 -41.97
N GLN A 387 31.79 12.98 -40.70
CA GLN A 387 32.11 14.33 -40.20
C GLN A 387 30.91 15.27 -40.05
N LEU A 388 30.17 15.07 -38.95
CA LEU A 388 29.73 16.13 -38.05
C LEU A 388 29.40 15.45 -36.71
N SER A 389 30.47 15.19 -35.94
CA SER A 389 30.40 14.84 -34.52
C SER A 389 29.81 16.02 -33.76
N VAL A 390 28.59 15.88 -33.26
CA VAL A 390 28.06 16.71 -32.20
C VAL A 390 28.01 15.83 -30.97
N ASP A 391 28.79 16.22 -29.97
CA ASP A 391 28.94 15.54 -28.70
C ASP A 391 27.58 15.38 -28.00
N ASP A 392 27.03 14.17 -28.03
CA ASP A 392 25.95 13.75 -27.15
C ASP A 392 26.56 13.36 -25.81
N ASN A 393 26.84 14.38 -25.01
CA ASN A 393 27.17 14.21 -23.59
C ASN A 393 25.87 14.20 -22.78
N SER A 394 25.04 13.17 -23.01
CA SER A 394 23.97 12.80 -22.10
C SER A 394 24.43 11.59 -21.29
N ASN A 395 24.79 11.87 -20.03
CA ASN A 395 25.10 10.93 -18.97
C ASN A 395 24.24 9.65 -19.07
N THR A 396 24.82 8.60 -19.63
CA THR A 396 24.26 7.24 -19.68
C THR A 396 25.12 6.28 -18.84
N GLU A 397 25.90 6.83 -17.90
CA GLU A 397 26.83 6.07 -17.04
C GLU A 397 26.28 5.75 -15.63
N GLU A 398 24.97 5.82 -15.38
CA GLU A 398 24.39 5.45 -14.05
C GLU A 398 23.83 4.01 -13.97
N GLU A 399 23.85 3.21 -15.03
CA GLU A 399 23.37 1.82 -15.02
C GLU A 399 24.50 0.79 -14.76
N SER A 400 25.30 1.03 -13.72
CA SER A 400 26.19 -0.01 -13.15
C SER A 400 25.85 -0.32 -11.69
N GLN A 401 24.55 -0.45 -11.38
CA GLN A 401 24.12 -0.95 -10.08
C GLN A 401 24.58 -2.41 -9.91
N ASN A 402 25.58 -2.57 -9.04
CA ASN A 402 26.04 -3.79 -8.34
C ASN A 402 25.68 -5.14 -9.00
N LYS A 403 26.66 -5.77 -9.69
CA LYS A 403 26.54 -7.08 -10.37
C LYS A 403 26.13 -8.27 -9.48
N SER A 404 26.00 -8.07 -8.17
CA SER A 404 25.57 -9.12 -7.25
C SER A 404 24.06 -9.39 -7.35
N PRO A 405 23.63 -10.66 -7.24
CA PRO A 405 22.21 -10.98 -7.24
C PRO A 405 21.49 -10.26 -6.11
N ARG A 406 20.21 -9.91 -6.34
CA ARG A 406 19.37 -9.34 -5.29
C ARG A 406 19.29 -10.32 -4.12
N PRO A 407 19.39 -9.86 -2.87
CA PRO A 407 19.18 -10.75 -1.72
C PRO A 407 17.75 -11.31 -1.72
N ALA A 408 17.62 -12.56 -1.28
CA ALA A 408 16.36 -13.29 -1.23
C ALA A 408 15.81 -13.34 0.20
N PHE A 409 14.64 -12.75 0.40
CA PHE A 409 13.83 -12.94 1.61
C PHE A 409 13.01 -14.22 1.50
N GLU A 410 12.75 -14.83 2.64
CA GLU A 410 11.75 -15.88 2.76
C GLU A 410 10.36 -15.25 2.75
N VAL A 411 9.47 -15.73 1.88
CA VAL A 411 8.06 -15.37 1.87
C VAL A 411 7.37 -16.19 2.96
N VAL A 412 7.27 -15.63 4.17
CA VAL A 412 6.65 -16.33 5.31
C VAL A 412 5.15 -16.41 5.12
N HIS A 413 4.55 -15.32 4.69
CA HIS A 413 3.13 -15.27 4.38
C HIS A 413 2.86 -14.31 3.23
N PHE A 414 1.91 -14.67 2.37
CA PHE A 414 1.37 -13.78 1.34
C PHE A 414 -0.15 -13.94 1.21
N GLY A 415 -0.88 -12.83 1.34
CA GLY A 415 -2.33 -12.75 1.17
C GLY A 415 -2.73 -11.63 0.21
N VAL A 416 -3.79 -11.88 -0.56
CA VAL A 416 -4.44 -10.85 -1.41
C VAL A 416 -5.77 -10.47 -0.78
N ASP A 417 -5.82 -9.27 -0.19
CA ASP A 417 -6.98 -8.73 0.48
C ASP A 417 -7.92 -8.07 -0.54
N ARG A 418 -8.97 -8.80 -0.91
CA ARG A 418 -10.03 -8.34 -1.80
C ARG A 418 -11.26 -7.94 -0.99
N ARG A 419 -11.64 -6.67 -1.07
CA ARG A 419 -12.83 -6.15 -0.38
C ARG A 419 -13.73 -5.41 -1.33
N MET A 420 -15.03 -5.49 -1.10
CA MET A 420 -15.98 -4.57 -1.72
C MET A 420 -16.40 -3.54 -0.67
N LEU A 421 -15.93 -2.31 -0.82
CA LEU A 421 -16.41 -1.18 -0.03
C LEU A 421 -17.69 -0.63 -0.65
N VAL A 422 -18.64 -0.25 0.19
CA VAL A 422 -19.97 0.18 -0.26
C VAL A 422 -20.26 1.58 0.27
N ASN A 423 -20.60 2.50 -0.64
CA ASN A 423 -21.22 3.75 -0.23
C ASN A 423 -22.74 3.55 -0.20
N ARG A 424 -23.29 3.37 1.00
CA ARG A 424 -24.72 3.06 1.21
C ARG A 424 -25.65 4.19 0.78
N GLN A 425 -25.22 5.44 0.94
CA GLN A 425 -26.02 6.63 0.57
C GLN A 425 -26.15 6.79 -0.95
N ARG A 426 -25.03 6.61 -1.66
CA ARG A 426 -24.95 6.77 -3.12
C ARG A 426 -25.14 5.46 -3.88
N ARG A 427 -25.28 4.35 -3.16
CA ARG A 427 -25.34 2.98 -3.68
C ARG A 427 -24.21 2.65 -4.66
N LEU A 428 -22.97 2.91 -4.24
CA LEU A 428 -21.75 2.62 -5.02
C LEU A 428 -21.07 1.35 -4.51
N LYS A 429 -20.64 0.49 -5.44
CA LYS A 429 -19.80 -0.69 -5.18
C LYS A 429 -18.35 -0.37 -5.56
N MET A 430 -17.41 -0.55 -4.63
CA MET A 430 -16.00 -0.21 -4.85
C MET A 430 -15.12 -1.41 -4.54
N TYR A 431 -14.62 -2.07 -5.59
CA TYR A 431 -13.75 -3.23 -5.49
C TYR A 431 -12.32 -2.80 -5.17
N ARG A 432 -11.79 -3.24 -4.04
CA ARG A 432 -10.45 -2.92 -3.56
C ARG A 432 -9.59 -4.17 -3.55
N CYS A 433 -8.33 -4.00 -3.91
CA CYS A 433 -7.35 -5.07 -3.97
C CYS A 433 -6.06 -4.58 -3.33
N TRP A 434 -5.60 -5.28 -2.29
CA TRP A 434 -4.35 -4.99 -1.62
C TRP A 434 -3.52 -6.26 -1.47
N MET A 435 -2.21 -6.11 -1.60
CA MET A 435 -1.24 -7.14 -1.29
C MET A 435 -0.83 -7.00 0.17
N GLN A 436 -0.75 -8.11 0.90
CA GLN A 436 -0.29 -8.15 2.27
C GLN A 436 0.67 -9.32 2.43
N ALA A 437 1.87 -9.05 2.97
CA ALA A 437 2.89 -10.08 3.09
C ALA A 437 3.75 -9.88 4.34
N VAL A 438 4.37 -10.97 4.77
CA VAL A 438 5.47 -10.96 5.74
C VAL A 438 6.67 -11.59 5.05
N PHE A 439 7.73 -10.82 4.90
CA PHE A 439 9.00 -11.29 4.36
C PHE A 439 10.03 -11.37 5.48
N ARG A 440 10.80 -12.45 5.56
CA ARG A 440 11.81 -12.63 6.61
C ARG A 440 13.20 -12.75 6.01
N LYS A 441 14.15 -12.02 6.58
CA LYS A 441 15.57 -12.22 6.29
C LYS A 441 15.98 -13.54 6.96
N PRO A 442 16.55 -14.51 6.22
CA PRO A 442 17.03 -15.75 6.80
C PRO A 442 17.88 -15.50 8.05
N GLY A 443 17.70 -16.34 9.06
CA GLY A 443 18.55 -16.34 10.24
C GLY A 443 19.97 -16.78 9.89
N ASP A 444 20.93 -16.37 10.70
CA ASP A 444 22.29 -16.90 10.67
C ASP A 444 22.71 -17.34 12.07
N GLN A 445 23.89 -17.95 12.21
CA GLN A 445 24.45 -18.33 13.51
C GLN A 445 25.17 -17.18 14.21
N SER A 446 24.96 -15.93 13.78
CA SER A 446 25.59 -14.78 14.43
C SER A 446 24.89 -14.44 15.75
N ASN A 447 25.63 -13.85 16.68
CA ASN A 447 25.07 -13.37 17.95
C ASN A 447 24.15 -12.13 17.79
N ASN A 448 23.87 -11.67 16.56
CA ASN A 448 23.06 -10.48 16.27
C ASN A 448 21.72 -10.84 15.60
N GLN A 449 21.24 -12.06 15.79
CA GLN A 449 19.93 -12.49 15.30
C GLN A 449 18.79 -11.73 16.02
N SER A 450 17.70 -11.43 15.30
CA SER A 450 16.51 -10.85 15.92
C SER A 450 15.84 -11.86 16.86
N GLU A 451 15.54 -11.42 18.08
CA GLU A 451 14.77 -12.19 19.07
C GLU A 451 13.25 -12.03 18.89
N VAL A 452 12.82 -11.18 17.95
CA VAL A 452 11.40 -10.92 17.69
C VAL A 452 10.79 -12.10 16.92
N PRO A 453 9.69 -12.70 17.42
CA PRO A 453 9.01 -13.78 16.70
C PRO A 453 8.56 -13.33 15.30
N THR A 454 8.65 -14.24 14.33
CA THR A 454 8.14 -13.97 12.99
C THR A 454 6.61 -13.85 13.04
N SER A 455 6.07 -12.73 12.56
CA SER A 455 4.63 -12.48 12.51
C SER A 455 3.94 -13.48 11.58
N THR A 456 2.84 -14.05 12.05
CA THR A 456 1.85 -14.68 11.16
C THR A 456 0.86 -13.63 10.66
N LEU A 457 0.22 -13.86 9.51
CA LEU A 457 -0.96 -13.07 9.16
C LEU A 457 -2.19 -13.63 9.86
N ARG A 458 -3.12 -12.74 10.17
CA ARG A 458 -4.37 -13.09 10.86
C ARG A 458 -5.22 -14.16 10.15
N GLN A 459 -5.16 -14.23 8.82
CA GLN A 459 -5.98 -15.16 8.04
C GLN A 459 -5.70 -16.63 8.40
N GLU A 460 -4.46 -16.95 8.80
CA GLU A 460 -4.05 -18.33 9.14
C GLU A 460 -4.28 -18.71 10.60
N LYS A 461 -4.31 -17.73 11.53
CA LYS A 461 -4.64 -18.01 12.93
C LYS A 461 -6.02 -18.67 13.06
N LYS A 462 -6.96 -18.33 12.15
CA LYS A 462 -8.27 -18.96 12.07
C LYS A 462 -8.26 -20.39 11.53
N THR A 463 -7.40 -20.73 10.56
CA THR A 463 -7.30 -22.10 10.07
C THR A 463 -6.74 -23.01 11.16
N ALA A 464 -5.69 -22.58 11.85
CA ALA A 464 -5.10 -23.36 12.95
C ALA A 464 -6.04 -23.53 14.16
N GLU A 465 -6.79 -22.49 14.55
CA GLU A 465 -7.77 -22.59 15.65
C GLU A 465 -9.02 -23.39 15.24
N GLY A 466 -9.47 -23.29 13.99
CA GLY A 466 -10.61 -24.05 13.47
C GLY A 466 -10.32 -25.54 13.25
N ASP A 467 -9.10 -25.90 12.84
CA ASP A 467 -8.68 -27.29 12.70
C ASP A 467 -8.49 -27.95 14.08
N ALA A 468 -8.06 -27.19 15.09
CA ALA A 468 -7.95 -27.67 16.47
C ALA A 468 -9.31 -27.90 17.15
N GLU A 469 -10.35 -27.11 16.81
CA GLU A 469 -11.72 -27.36 17.26
C GLU A 469 -12.35 -28.56 16.51
N ALA A 470 -12.01 -28.77 15.23
CA ALA A 470 -12.50 -29.90 14.45
C ALA A 470 -11.86 -31.25 14.82
N GLU A 471 -10.64 -31.27 15.37
CA GLU A 471 -10.01 -32.47 15.94
C GLU A 471 -10.44 -32.75 17.40
N ALA A 472 -11.18 -31.83 18.02
CA ALA A 472 -11.65 -31.94 19.41
C ALA A 472 -13.14 -32.32 19.54
N GLU A 473 -13.87 -32.51 18.43
CA GLU A 473 -15.27 -33.00 18.39
C GLU A 473 -15.40 -34.48 18.03
#